data_AF-A0AAE2MJ21-F1
#
_entry.id   AF-A0AAE2MJ21-F1
#
_cell.length_a   1.000
_cell.length_b   1.000
_cell.length_c   1.000
_cell.angle_alpha   90.00
_cell.angle_beta   90.00
_cell.angle_gamma   90.00
#
_symmetry.space_group_name_H-M   'P 1'
#
loop_
_entity.id
_entity.type
_entity.pdbx_description
1 polymer ?
#
loop_
_entity_poly.entity_id
_entity_poly.type
_entity_poly.pdbx_seq_one_letter_code
_entity_poly.pdbx_strand_id
1 'polypeptide(L)'
;MTVSSAVGAAAEDFPAYWRKTMTNDPTTNYYLAQALKPLPNKDAETIRVLRLSLIAGNLCLGATINTRTGETFLQQAGYHRLRGKAWDEAAFLANDWFKYFNYRSLAHLCAGIDYMFGPEGKLAPNLVKPGKGEPKGSYDPLDSYYMRLPPLRKPNG
;
A
#
# COMPACT_ATOMS: atom_id res chain seq x y z
N MET A 1 -51.51 3.79 -1.11
CA MET A 1 -50.25 3.63 -0.35
C MET A 1 -49.46 2.52 -1.03
N THR A 2 -48.47 2.86 -1.84
CA THR A 2 -47.54 1.90 -2.44
C THR A 2 -46.20 2.15 -1.80
N VAL A 3 -45.79 1.22 -0.93
CA VAL A 3 -44.53 1.30 -0.20
C VAL A 3 -43.41 1.02 -1.19
N SER A 4 -42.50 2.00 -1.26
CA SER A 4 -41.27 1.98 -2.02
C SER A 4 -40.33 0.94 -1.42
N SER A 5 -40.01 -0.12 -2.17
CA SER A 5 -38.88 -0.98 -1.84
C SER A 5 -37.63 -0.35 -2.44
N ALA A 6 -37.07 0.64 -1.72
CA ALA A 6 -35.68 0.99 -1.89
C ALA A 6 -34.85 -0.22 -1.44
N VAL A 7 -34.55 -1.11 -2.39
CA VAL A 7 -33.48 -2.10 -2.23
C VAL A 7 -32.21 -1.27 -2.09
N GLY A 8 -31.79 -1.04 -0.85
CA GLY A 8 -30.47 -0.51 -0.57
C GLY A 8 -29.48 -1.46 -1.22
N ALA A 9 -28.86 -1.01 -2.31
CA ALA A 9 -27.73 -1.66 -2.90
C ALA A 9 -26.65 -1.68 -1.82
N ALA A 10 -26.50 -2.82 -1.15
CA ALA A 10 -25.30 -3.10 -0.39
C ALA A 10 -24.14 -2.87 -1.35
N ALA A 11 -23.29 -1.89 -1.04
CA ALA A 11 -22.07 -1.64 -1.82
C ALA A 11 -21.33 -2.97 -1.95
N GLU A 12 -21.21 -3.48 -3.17
CA GLU A 12 -20.50 -4.74 -3.42
C GLU A 12 -19.07 -4.60 -2.88
N ASP A 13 -18.67 -5.48 -1.94
CA ASP A 13 -17.39 -5.34 -1.24
C ASP A 13 -16.23 -5.14 -2.22
N PHE A 14 -16.16 -5.93 -3.31
CA PHE A 14 -15.29 -5.76 -4.49
C PHE A 14 -15.86 -6.62 -5.65
N PRO A 15 -15.53 -6.35 -6.92
CA PRO A 15 -15.88 -7.24 -8.02
C PRO A 15 -15.37 -8.68 -7.78
N ALA A 16 -16.22 -9.69 -7.95
CA ALA A 16 -15.91 -11.07 -7.58
C ALA A 16 -14.66 -11.65 -8.26
N TYR A 17 -14.35 -11.19 -9.48
CA TYR A 17 -13.17 -11.63 -10.21
C TYR A 17 -11.85 -11.13 -9.60
N TRP A 18 -11.85 -10.03 -8.82
CA TRP A 18 -10.65 -9.58 -8.08
C TRP A 18 -10.31 -10.49 -6.93
N ARG A 19 -11.31 -11.07 -6.24
CA ARG A 19 -11.08 -11.96 -5.09
C ARG A 19 -10.17 -13.14 -5.42
N LYS A 20 -10.18 -13.59 -6.69
CA LYS A 20 -9.30 -14.68 -7.17
C LYS A 20 -7.81 -14.30 -7.24
N THR A 21 -7.52 -13.00 -7.38
CA THR A 21 -6.15 -12.46 -7.52
C THR A 21 -5.71 -11.61 -6.32
N MET A 22 -6.62 -11.31 -5.40
CA MET A 22 -6.34 -10.71 -4.10
C MET A 22 -5.81 -11.78 -3.13
N THR A 23 -4.57 -12.21 -3.37
CA THR A 23 -3.92 -13.28 -2.61
C THR A 23 -2.60 -12.80 -2.02
N ASN A 24 -2.07 -13.57 -1.06
CA ASN A 24 -0.74 -13.37 -0.49
C ASN A 24 0.37 -14.02 -1.33
N ASP A 25 0.14 -14.22 -2.64
CA ASP A 25 1.02 -14.94 -3.55
C ASP A 25 1.33 -14.07 -4.80
N PRO A 26 2.59 -13.66 -5.03
CA PRO A 26 2.95 -12.81 -6.17
C PRO A 26 2.74 -13.49 -7.53
N THR A 27 2.60 -14.81 -7.61
CA THR A 27 2.34 -15.49 -8.89
C THR A 27 0.91 -15.25 -9.40
N THR A 28 -0.04 -14.99 -8.49
CA THR A 28 -1.45 -14.74 -8.79
C THR A 28 -1.88 -13.31 -8.52
N ASN A 29 -1.12 -12.58 -7.70
CA ASN A 29 -1.33 -11.17 -7.39
C ASN A 29 -0.32 -10.27 -8.12
N TYR A 30 -0.74 -9.73 -9.27
CA TYR A 30 0.09 -8.83 -10.09
C TYR A 30 0.64 -7.63 -9.30
N TYR A 31 -0.18 -6.99 -8.46
CA TYR A 31 0.22 -5.77 -7.73
C TYR A 31 1.28 -6.07 -6.68
N LEU A 32 1.14 -7.20 -5.97
CA LEU A 32 2.16 -7.70 -5.07
C LEU A 32 3.47 -8.00 -5.82
N ALA A 33 3.38 -8.68 -6.98
CA ALA A 33 4.57 -8.94 -7.80
C ALA A 33 5.29 -7.66 -8.24
N GLN A 34 4.55 -6.62 -8.65
CA GLN A 34 5.15 -5.33 -9.00
C GLN A 34 5.77 -4.61 -7.79
N ALA A 35 5.15 -4.72 -6.61
CA ALA A 35 5.66 -4.11 -5.38
C ALA A 35 6.99 -4.76 -4.93
N LEU A 36 7.23 -6.02 -5.26
CA LEU A 36 8.44 -6.76 -4.93
C LEU A 36 9.61 -6.53 -5.90
N LYS A 37 9.34 -5.97 -7.10
CA LYS A 37 10.41 -5.68 -8.06
C LYS A 37 11.28 -4.55 -7.53
N PRO A 38 12.60 -4.72 -7.42
CA PRO A 38 13.48 -3.66 -6.90
C PRO A 38 13.47 -2.44 -7.83
N LEU A 39 13.51 -1.25 -7.24
CA LEU A 39 13.82 -0.02 -7.96
C LEU A 39 15.34 0.11 -8.17
N PRO A 40 15.79 0.76 -9.27
CA PRO A 40 17.22 0.93 -9.55
C PRO A 40 17.94 1.85 -8.57
N ASN A 41 17.20 2.70 -7.85
CA ASN A 41 17.71 3.61 -6.84
C ASN A 41 17.29 3.12 -5.44
N LYS A 42 18.26 2.86 -4.55
CA LYS A 42 18.02 2.34 -3.19
C LYS A 42 17.25 3.31 -2.29
N ASP A 43 17.44 4.61 -2.47
CA ASP A 43 16.71 5.62 -1.71
C ASP A 43 15.26 5.67 -2.17
N ALA A 44 15.01 5.54 -3.48
CA ALA A 44 13.66 5.42 -4.04
C ALA A 44 12.97 4.15 -3.56
N GLU A 45 13.70 3.03 -3.52
CA GLU A 45 13.21 1.77 -2.95
C GLU A 45 12.78 1.96 -1.49
N THR A 46 13.62 2.60 -0.68
CA THR A 46 13.31 2.92 0.73
C THR A 46 12.06 3.76 0.86
N ILE A 47 11.92 4.82 0.05
CA ILE A 47 10.75 5.70 0.03
C ILE A 47 9.50 4.92 -0.39
N ARG A 48 9.60 4.01 -1.37
CA ARG A 48 8.48 3.15 -1.80
C ARG A 48 8.05 2.21 -0.67
N VAL A 49 8.99 1.53 -0.02
CA VAL A 49 8.71 0.61 1.10
C VAL A 49 8.04 1.36 2.26
N LEU A 50 8.55 2.55 2.61
CA LEU A 50 7.90 3.44 3.58
C LEU A 50 6.48 3.81 3.17
N ARG A 51 6.26 4.17 1.90
CA ARG A 51 4.92 4.52 1.43
C ARG A 51 3.96 3.33 1.46
N LEU A 52 4.42 2.15 1.06
CA LEU A 52 3.64 0.91 1.12
C LEU A 52 3.27 0.56 2.57
N SER A 53 4.17 0.74 3.54
CA SER A 53 3.86 0.48 4.95
C SER A 53 2.84 1.48 5.51
N LEU A 54 2.95 2.76 5.13
CA LEU A 54 1.98 3.80 5.47
C LEU A 54 0.61 3.53 4.85
N ILE A 55 0.56 3.10 3.59
CA ILE A 55 -0.68 2.67 2.93
C ILE A 55 -1.27 1.49 3.69
N ALA A 56 -0.48 0.46 3.97
CA ALA A 56 -0.95 -0.73 4.66
C ALA A 56 -1.56 -0.39 6.04
N GLY A 57 -0.83 0.33 6.89
CA GLY A 57 -1.33 0.69 8.23
C GLY A 57 -2.53 1.62 8.23
N ASN A 58 -2.59 2.58 7.30
CA ASN A 58 -3.65 3.58 7.29
C ASN A 58 -4.89 3.13 6.53
N LEU A 59 -4.73 2.36 5.45
CA LEU A 59 -5.80 2.07 4.51
C LEU A 59 -6.24 0.59 4.49
N CYS A 60 -5.49 -0.32 5.09
CA CYS A 60 -5.91 -1.72 5.18
C CYS A 60 -6.51 -2.05 6.56
N LEU A 61 -7.62 -2.79 6.54
CA LEU A 61 -8.47 -3.07 7.69
C LEU A 61 -7.74 -3.91 8.73
N GLY A 62 -7.59 -3.36 9.93
CA GLY A 62 -6.93 -4.01 11.07
C GLY A 62 -5.40 -4.08 10.98
N ALA A 63 -4.78 -3.60 9.90
CA ALA A 63 -3.32 -3.54 9.77
C ALA A 63 -2.76 -2.38 10.61
N THR A 64 -1.59 -2.57 11.20
CA THR A 64 -0.94 -1.55 12.05
C THR A 64 0.57 -1.52 11.81
N ILE A 65 1.15 -0.32 11.81
CA ILE A 65 2.59 -0.13 11.63
C ILE A 65 3.28 -0.36 12.97
N ASN A 66 4.35 -1.16 12.96
CA ASN A 66 5.26 -1.25 14.09
C ASN A 66 6.26 -0.08 14.00
N THR A 67 5.99 0.99 14.74
CA THR A 67 6.80 2.21 14.71
C THR A 67 8.27 1.95 15.04
N ARG A 68 8.56 1.08 16.00
CA ARG A 68 9.94 0.71 16.35
C ARG A 68 10.67 0.04 15.18
N THR A 69 10.02 -0.94 14.54
CA THR A 69 10.59 -1.59 13.34
C THR A 69 10.73 -0.60 12.19
N GLY A 70 9.78 0.32 12.04
CA GLY A 70 9.83 1.39 11.05
C GLY A 70 11.02 2.31 11.23
N GLU A 71 11.25 2.83 12.43
CA GLU A 71 12.41 3.67 12.72
C GLU A 71 13.72 2.92 12.48
N THR A 72 13.83 1.67 12.92
CA THR A 72 15.02 0.83 12.64
C THR A 72 15.25 0.66 11.14
N PHE A 73 14.20 0.38 10.37
CA PHE A 73 14.27 0.26 8.92
C PHE A 73 14.77 1.57 8.27
N LEU A 74 14.19 2.71 8.64
CA LEU A 74 14.56 4.01 8.09
C LEU A 74 16.00 4.41 8.47
N GLN A 75 16.44 4.10 9.69
CA GLN A 75 17.80 4.32 10.15
C GLN A 75 18.81 3.49 9.33
N GLN A 76 18.54 2.19 9.16
CA GLN A 76 19.41 1.28 8.40
C GLN A 76 19.49 1.66 6.92
N ALA A 77 18.37 2.12 6.36
CA ALA A 77 18.30 2.57 4.98
C ALA A 77 18.92 3.97 4.75
N GLY A 78 19.34 4.67 5.81
CA GLY A 78 19.91 6.01 5.71
C GLY A 78 18.91 7.10 5.35
N TYR A 79 17.60 6.84 5.50
CA TYR A 79 16.52 7.73 5.10
C TYR A 79 16.66 9.16 5.65
N HIS A 80 17.02 9.30 6.93
CA HIS A 80 17.16 10.61 7.60
C HIS A 80 18.32 11.47 7.04
N ARG A 81 19.23 10.87 6.26
CA ARG A 81 20.35 11.59 5.62
C ARG A 81 20.00 12.11 4.22
N LEU A 82 18.84 11.71 3.67
CA LEU A 82 18.39 12.13 2.35
C LEU A 82 18.02 13.61 2.35
N ARG A 83 18.61 14.36 1.42
CA ARG A 83 18.44 15.80 1.29
C ARG A 83 18.74 16.29 -0.12
N GLY A 84 18.18 17.45 -0.46
CA GLY A 84 18.40 18.11 -1.75
C GLY A 84 18.10 17.20 -2.94
N LYS A 85 18.97 17.24 -3.95
CA LYS A 85 18.81 16.50 -5.21
C LYS A 85 18.60 14.99 -5.02
N ALA A 86 19.32 14.36 -4.09
CA ALA A 86 19.17 12.92 -3.82
C ALA A 86 17.75 12.58 -3.33
N TRP A 87 17.19 13.43 -2.47
CA TRP A 87 15.78 13.29 -2.04
C TRP A 87 14.83 13.50 -3.22
N ASP A 88 15.00 14.58 -3.99
CA ASP A 88 14.04 14.94 -5.04
C ASP A 88 14.00 13.85 -6.13
N GLU A 89 15.15 13.29 -6.53
CA GLU A 89 15.24 12.17 -7.48
C GLU A 89 14.60 10.89 -6.91
N ALA A 90 14.94 10.52 -5.67
CA ALA A 90 14.41 9.33 -5.04
C ALA A 90 12.88 9.41 -4.84
N ALA A 91 12.40 10.57 -4.40
CA ALA A 91 10.98 10.83 -4.21
C ALA A 91 10.23 10.83 -5.55
N PHE A 92 10.81 11.40 -6.62
CA PHE A 92 10.23 11.34 -7.96
C PHE A 92 10.07 9.90 -8.44
N LEU A 93 11.14 9.09 -8.38
CA LEU A 93 11.11 7.68 -8.80
C LEU A 93 10.12 6.85 -7.98
N ALA A 94 10.07 7.06 -6.67
CA ALA A 94 9.11 6.38 -5.81
C ALA A 94 7.66 6.80 -6.13
N ASN A 95 7.42 8.09 -6.34
CA ASN A 95 6.09 8.62 -6.67
C ASN A 95 5.58 8.15 -8.03
N ASP A 96 6.47 8.03 -9.02
CA ASP A 96 6.11 7.54 -10.36
C ASP A 96 5.54 6.12 -10.31
N TRP A 97 6.06 5.25 -9.42
CA TRP A 97 5.49 3.92 -9.17
C TRP A 97 4.02 3.98 -8.73
N PHE A 98 3.64 5.00 -7.95
CA PHE A 98 2.28 5.21 -7.46
C PHE A 98 1.40 6.03 -8.40
N LYS A 99 1.89 6.43 -9.59
CA LYS A 99 1.16 7.31 -10.52
C LYS A 99 -0.23 6.78 -10.89
N TYR A 100 -0.38 5.47 -11.00
CA TYR A 100 -1.64 4.79 -11.33
C TYR A 100 -2.23 4.03 -10.13
N PHE A 101 -1.84 4.42 -8.91
CA PHE A 101 -2.36 3.81 -7.70
C PHE A 101 -3.86 4.11 -7.56
N ASN A 102 -4.63 3.04 -7.41
CA ASN A 102 -6.08 3.08 -7.37
C ASN A 102 -6.63 2.05 -6.38
N TYR A 103 -7.94 2.01 -6.22
CA TYR A 103 -8.57 1.14 -5.23
C TYR A 103 -8.31 -0.35 -5.50
N ARG A 104 -8.22 -0.76 -6.77
CA ARG A 104 -7.85 -2.13 -7.14
C ARG A 104 -6.46 -2.49 -6.63
N SER A 105 -5.48 -1.61 -6.84
CA SER A 105 -4.11 -1.81 -6.34
C SER A 105 -4.08 -1.89 -4.81
N LEU A 106 -4.83 -1.03 -4.13
CA LEU A 106 -4.95 -1.08 -2.66
C LEU A 106 -5.50 -2.43 -2.19
N ALA A 107 -6.62 -2.89 -2.76
CA ALA A 107 -7.24 -4.16 -2.36
C ALA A 107 -6.29 -5.34 -2.50
N HIS A 108 -5.55 -5.41 -3.61
CA HIS A 108 -4.58 -6.47 -3.85
C HIS A 108 -3.35 -6.37 -2.94
N LEU A 109 -2.87 -5.15 -2.67
CA LEU A 109 -1.75 -4.96 -1.75
C LEU A 109 -2.14 -5.23 -0.31
N CYS A 110 -3.37 -4.90 0.12
CA CYS A 110 -3.90 -5.29 1.43
C CYS A 110 -3.87 -6.81 1.60
N ALA A 111 -4.32 -7.56 0.58
CA ALA A 111 -4.32 -9.02 0.60
C ALA A 111 -2.91 -9.63 0.64
N GLY A 112 -1.91 -8.90 0.13
CA GLY A 112 -0.50 -9.27 0.14
C GLY A 112 0.34 -8.68 1.27
N ILE A 113 -0.26 -8.05 2.29
CA ILE A 113 0.49 -7.36 3.36
C ILE A 113 1.45 -8.30 4.07
N ASP A 114 0.99 -9.52 4.38
CA ASP A 114 1.79 -10.48 5.13
C ASP A 114 3.05 -10.89 4.36
N TYR A 115 2.94 -11.10 3.04
CA TYR A 115 4.10 -11.37 2.18
C TYR A 115 5.08 -10.20 2.11
N MET A 116 4.60 -8.95 2.16
CA MET A 116 5.48 -7.77 2.13
C MET A 116 6.14 -7.49 3.48
N PHE A 117 5.39 -7.59 4.58
CA PHE A 117 5.74 -6.98 5.87
C PHE A 117 5.50 -7.85 7.09
N GLY A 118 4.92 -9.03 6.93
CA GLY A 118 4.71 -9.98 8.02
C GLY A 118 6.03 -10.48 8.62
N PRO A 119 5.99 -11.50 9.48
CA PRO A 119 7.19 -12.04 10.12
C PRO A 119 8.30 -12.44 9.15
N GLU A 120 7.93 -12.95 7.97
CA GLU A 120 8.85 -13.31 6.88
C GLU A 120 8.77 -12.35 5.67
N GLY A 121 8.27 -11.14 5.91
CA GLY A 121 7.98 -10.15 4.87
C GLY A 121 9.18 -9.85 3.99
N LYS A 122 8.99 -9.86 2.66
CA LYS A 122 10.09 -9.70 1.69
C LYS A 122 10.58 -8.27 1.49
N LEU A 123 9.79 -7.26 1.86
CA LEU A 123 10.19 -5.86 1.76
C LEU A 123 10.82 -5.36 3.07
N ALA A 124 10.13 -5.59 4.19
CA ALA A 124 10.62 -5.22 5.51
C ALA A 124 9.93 -6.09 6.58
N PRO A 125 10.57 -7.16 7.07
CA PRO A 125 9.99 -8.07 8.04
C PRO A 125 9.47 -7.34 9.29
N ASN A 126 8.28 -7.72 9.75
CA ASN A 126 7.59 -7.18 10.92
C ASN A 126 7.34 -5.66 10.92
N LEU A 127 7.49 -4.98 9.76
CA LEU A 127 7.25 -3.54 9.67
C LEU A 127 5.77 -3.19 9.84
N VAL A 128 4.89 -4.06 9.34
CA VAL A 128 3.44 -3.93 9.44
C VAL A 128 2.89 -5.23 9.99
N LYS A 129 2.15 -5.14 11.09
CA LYS A 129 1.32 -6.25 11.56
C LYS A 129 0.14 -6.42 10.61
N PRO A 130 -0.02 -7.59 9.95
CA PRO A 130 -1.10 -7.81 9.01
C PRO A 130 -2.48 -7.68 9.68
N GLY A 131 -3.44 -7.17 8.90
CA GLY A 131 -4.84 -7.08 9.27
C GLY A 131 -5.68 -8.18 8.62
N LYS A 132 -6.88 -7.82 8.17
CA LYS A 132 -7.82 -8.73 7.49
C LYS A 132 -7.53 -8.97 6.01
N GLY A 133 -6.54 -8.29 5.44
CA GLY A 133 -6.21 -8.42 4.01
C GLY A 133 -7.10 -7.58 3.08
N GLU A 134 -7.89 -6.66 3.62
CA GLU A 134 -8.87 -5.88 2.86
C GLU A 134 -8.68 -4.36 3.10
N PRO A 135 -9.12 -3.48 2.19
CA PRO A 135 -9.20 -2.04 2.45
C PRO A 135 -10.16 -1.68 3.59
N LYS A 136 -9.94 -0.54 4.25
CA LYS A 136 -10.86 0.06 5.25
C LYS A 136 -12.08 0.73 4.61
N GLY A 137 -11.87 1.41 3.47
CA GLY A 137 -12.94 2.05 2.72
C GLY A 137 -13.68 1.03 1.85
N SER A 138 -14.94 1.32 1.51
CA SER A 138 -15.71 0.51 0.58
C SER A 138 -15.31 0.81 -0.87
N TYR A 139 -15.55 -0.16 -1.76
CA TYR A 139 -15.38 0.04 -3.18
C TYR A 139 -16.46 0.97 -3.74
N ASP A 140 -16.06 2.05 -4.40
CA ASP A 140 -16.93 2.90 -5.20
C ASP A 140 -16.52 2.80 -6.68
N PRO A 141 -17.34 2.19 -7.56
CA PRO A 141 -17.03 2.09 -8.99
C PRO A 141 -16.78 3.44 -9.68
N LEU A 142 -17.38 4.53 -9.21
CA LEU A 142 -17.30 5.86 -9.81
C LEU A 142 -16.06 6.64 -9.31
N ASP A 143 -15.61 6.41 -8.07
CA ASP A 143 -14.44 7.06 -7.46
C ASP A 143 -13.16 6.19 -7.49
N SER A 144 -13.28 4.94 -7.96
CA SER A 144 -12.19 3.94 -7.88
C SER A 144 -10.99 4.19 -8.79
N TYR A 145 -11.05 5.15 -9.72
CA TYR A 145 -10.01 5.37 -10.72
C TYR A 145 -8.76 6.07 -10.18
N TYR A 146 -8.89 6.91 -9.14
CA TYR A 146 -7.76 7.66 -8.58
C TYR A 146 -7.83 7.73 -7.06
N MET A 147 -6.87 7.10 -6.38
CA MET A 147 -6.70 7.31 -4.94
C MET A 147 -5.63 8.36 -4.68
N ARG A 148 -6.01 9.46 -4.02
CA ARG A 148 -5.04 10.44 -3.53
C ARG A 148 -4.29 9.90 -2.33
N LEU A 149 -3.06 9.47 -2.57
CA LEU A 149 -2.15 9.10 -1.49
C LEU A 149 -1.57 10.36 -0.84
N PRO A 150 -1.56 10.45 0.50
CA PRO A 150 -0.93 11.57 1.19
C PRO A 150 0.52 11.78 0.75
N PRO A 151 1.01 13.02 0.65
CA PRO A 151 2.41 13.27 0.37
C PRO A 151 3.26 12.71 1.52
N LEU A 152 4.40 12.11 1.16
CA LEU A 152 5.39 11.75 2.17
C LEU A 152 6.04 13.03 2.70
N ARG A 153 6.11 13.15 4.03
CA ARG A 153 6.87 14.23 4.65
C ARG A 153 8.35 14.03 4.38
N LYS A 154 9.05 15.15 4.13
CA LYS A 154 10.51 15.13 4.06
C LYS A 154 11.05 14.82 5.46
N PRO A 155 12.15 14.04 5.60
CA PRO A 155 12.68 13.68 6.91
C PRO A 155 13.07 14.87 7.80
N ASN A 156 13.31 16.05 7.22
CA ASN A 156 13.72 17.28 7.90
C ASN A 156 12.88 18.50 7.47
N GLY A 157 11.62 18.31 7.08
CA GLY A 157 10.75 19.39 6.56
C GLY A 157 9.37 19.41 7.20
#